data_AF-A0A662QQH1-F1
#
_entry.id   AF-A0A662QQH1-F1
#
_cell.length_a   1.000
_cell.length_b   1.000
_cell.length_c   1.000
_cell.angle_alpha   90.00
_cell.angle_beta   90.00
_cell.angle_gamma   90.00
#
_symmetry.space_group_name_H-M   'P 1'
#
loop_
_entity.id
_entity.type
_entity.pdbx_description
1 polymer ?
#
loop_
_entity_poly.entity_id
_entity_poly.type
_entity_poly.pdbx_seq_one_letter_code
_entity_poly.pdbx_strand_id
1 'polypeptide(L)' 'MHFFVPRYTPTDAGFNIGYAIAKSQELSPVYVCMNGKIFVPEEIVKLLSEGRVGSIYAQ' A
#
# COMPACT_ATOMS: atom_id res chain seq x y z
N MET A 1 18.20 -27.96 20.26
CA MET A 1 17.22 -27.97 19.16
C MET A 1 16.73 -26.54 18.97
N HIS A 2 17.32 -25.79 18.04
CA HIS A 2 16.87 -24.42 17.73
C HIS A 2 15.77 -24.51 16.67
N PHE A 3 14.52 -24.22 17.06
CA PHE A 3 13.44 -24.04 16.10
C PHE A 3 13.68 -22.73 15.33
N PHE A 4 14.00 -22.85 14.05
CA PHE A 4 14.01 -21.72 13.12
C PHE A 4 12.54 -21.40 12.80
N VAL A 5 11.91 -20.55 13.61
CA VAL A 5 10.68 -19.86 13.19
C VAL A 5 11.10 -18.87 12.11
N PRO A 6 10.64 -19.01 10.86
CA PRO A 6 10.94 -17.99 9.87
C PRO A 6 10.30 -16.70 10.36
N ARG A 7 11.11 -15.66 10.47
CA ARG A 7 10.69 -14.36 10.96
C ARG A 7 9.93 -13.66 9.83
N TYR A 8 8.68 -14.04 9.60
CA TYR A 8 7.81 -13.34 8.66
C TYR A 8 7.36 -12.04 9.30
N THR A 9 7.76 -10.91 8.72
CA THR A 9 7.13 -9.63 9.05
C THR A 9 5.65 -9.71 8.64
N PRO A 10 4.71 -9.30 9.50
CA PRO A 10 3.31 -9.22 9.13
C PRO A 10 3.14 -8.43 7.84
N THR A 11 2.49 -9.03 6.84
CA THR A 11 2.24 -8.38 5.56
C THR A 11 0.97 -7.52 5.62
N ASP A 12 0.99 -6.38 4.95
CA ASP A 12 -0.15 -5.49 4.72
C ASP A 12 -0.96 -5.88 3.47
N ALA A 13 -0.55 -6.93 2.74
CA ALA A 13 -1.14 -7.31 1.46
C ALA A 13 -2.64 -7.58 1.55
N GLY A 14 -3.08 -8.34 2.57
CA GLY A 14 -4.50 -8.67 2.75
C GLY A 14 -5.37 -7.43 2.95
N PHE A 15 -4.89 -6.46 3.73
CA PHE A 15 -5.58 -5.19 3.94
C PHE A 15 -5.66 -4.36 2.66
N ASN A 16 -4.52 -4.18 1.96
CA ASN A 16 -4.47 -3.37 0.75
C ASN A 16 -5.38 -3.93 -0.36
N ILE A 17 -5.44 -5.27 -0.51
CA ILE A 17 -6.35 -5.93 -1.46
C ILE A 17 -7.82 -5.65 -1.09
N GLY A 18 -8.21 -5.87 0.17
CA GLY A 18 -9.59 -5.62 0.61
C GLY A 18 -10.01 -4.16 0.42
N TYR A 19 -9.11 -3.23 0.74
CA TYR A 19 -9.36 -1.80 0.57
C TYR A 19 -9.52 -1.41 -0.91
N ALA A 20 -8.66 -1.92 -1.79
CA ALA A 20 -8.75 -1.67 -3.23
C ALA A 20 -10.07 -2.20 -3.82
N ILE A 21 -10.51 -3.40 -3.40
CA ILE A 21 -11.79 -3.98 -3.82
C ILE A 21 -12.95 -3.09 -3.36
N ALA A 22 -12.95 -2.67 -2.09
CA ALA A 22 -14.00 -1.81 -1.54
C ALA A 22 -14.13 -0.48 -2.30
N LYS A 23 -13.02 0.07 -2.80
CA LYS A 23 -12.98 1.33 -3.56
C LYS A 23 -13.20 1.20 -5.07
N SER A 24 -13.15 -0.01 -5.61
CA SER A 24 -13.23 -0.25 -7.06
C SER A 24 -14.50 0.29 -7.74
N GLN A 25 -15.61 0.40 -7.02
CA GLN A 25 -16.88 0.90 -7.55
C GLN A 25 -17.02 2.42 -7.48
N GLU A 26 -16.19 3.09 -6.68
CA GLU A 26 -16.24 4.54 -6.44
C GLU A 26 -15.19 5.30 -7.27
N LEU A 27 -14.12 4.61 -7.69
CA LEU A 27 -12.96 5.23 -8.31
C LEU A 27 -12.92 4.98 -9.83
N SER A 28 -12.90 6.07 -10.58
CA SER A 28 -12.52 6.11 -12.00
C SER A 28 -11.81 7.45 -12.25
N PRO A 29 -10.61 7.54 -12.87
CA PRO A 29 -9.84 6.54 -13.61
C PRO A 29 -8.87 5.69 -12.74
N VAL A 30 -7.59 5.52 -13.12
CA VAL A 30 -6.60 4.67 -12.42
C VAL A 30 -6.17 5.28 -11.09
N TYR A 31 -6.10 4.48 -10.01
CA TYR A 31 -5.62 4.90 -8.68
C TYR A 31 -4.77 3.81 -8.03
N VAL A 32 -4.01 4.19 -7.01
CA VAL A 32 -3.32 3.25 -6.11
C VAL A 32 -3.92 3.30 -4.71
N CYS A 33 -4.27 2.14 -4.17
CA CYS A 33 -4.78 1.96 -2.82
C CYS A 33 -3.72 1.29 -1.94
N MET A 34 -3.13 2.03 -0.99
CA MET A 34 -2.06 1.51 -0.14
C MET A 34 -2.05 2.20 1.22
N ASN A 35 -1.81 1.45 2.29
CA ASN A 35 -1.78 1.97 3.67
C ASN A 35 -3.06 2.74 4.07
N GLY A 36 -4.21 2.35 3.51
CA GLY A 36 -5.51 2.98 3.78
C GLY A 36 -5.72 4.32 3.08
N LYS A 37 -4.83 4.69 2.15
CA LYS A 37 -4.91 5.91 1.36
C LYS A 37 -5.15 5.60 -0.11
N ILE A 38 -5.75 6.55 -0.81
CA ILE A 38 -5.94 6.54 -2.26
C ILE A 38 -4.98 7.59 -2.81
N PHE A 39 -4.23 7.21 -3.84
CA PHE A 39 -3.30 8.11 -4.54
C PHE A 39 -3.68 8.20 -6.01
N VAL A 40 -3.66 9.40 -6.57
CA VAL A 40 -3.71 9.60 -8.03
C VAL A 40 -2.35 9.26 -8.67
N PRO A 41 -2.31 8.83 -9.94
CA PRO A 41 -1.07 8.47 -10.63
C PRO A 41 -0.04 9.61 -10.67
N GLU A 42 -0.52 10.85 -10.70
CA GLU A 42 0.34 12.04 -10.81
C GLU A 42 1.02 12.40 -9.49
N GLU A 43 0.49 11.94 -8.35
CA GLU A 43 1.00 12.32 -7.03
C GLU A 43 1.82 11.22 -6.35
N ILE A 44 1.67 9.97 -6.78
CA ILE A 44 2.22 8.83 -6.05
C ILE A 44 3.74 8.71 -6.22
N VAL A 45 4.45 8.50 -5.12
CA VAL A 45 5.89 8.17 -5.11
C VAL A 45 6.20 6.99 -4.22
N LYS A 46 7.22 6.22 -4.60
CA LYS A 46 7.77 5.13 -3.80
C LYS A 46 9.05 5.58 -3.11
N LEU A 47 9.01 5.64 -1.78
CA LEU A 47 10.15 5.94 -0.94
C LEU A 47 10.94 4.64 -0.72
N LEU A 48 11.95 4.42 -1.58
CA LEU A 48 12.72 3.16 -1.63
C LEU A 48 13.45 2.85 -0.31
N SER A 49 13.96 3.88 0.37
CA SER A 49 14.64 3.76 1.67
C SER A 49 13.74 3.21 2.78
N GLU A 50 12.43 3.45 2.69
CA GLU A 50 11.46 3.09 3.73
C GLU A 50 10.57 1.92 3.30
N GLY A 51 10.61 1.52 2.03
CA GLY A 51 9.67 0.55 1.46
C GLY A 51 8.22 1.05 1.48
N ARG A 52 8.00 2.37 1.49
CA ARG A 52 6.68 3.00 1.64
C ARG A 52 6.23 3.74 0.38
N VAL A 53 4.93 3.99 0.30
CA VAL A 53 4.29 4.83 -0.71
C VAL A 53 3.82 6.14 -0.06
N GLY A 54 4.05 7.26 -0.73
CA GLY A 54 3.66 8.60 -0.30
C GLY A 54 3.11 9.45 -1.46
N SER A 55 2.78 10.71 -1.17
CA SER A 55 2.36 11.71 -2.16
C SER A 55 3.40 12.83 -2.25
N ILE A 56 3.67 13.35 -3.44
CA ILE A 56 4.52 14.54 -3.66
C ILE A 56 3.84 15.85 -3.29
N TYR A 57 2.53 15.82 -3.02
CA TYR A 57 1.77 16.99 -2.58
C TYR A 57 1.59 17.04 -1.05
N ALA A 58 2.08 16.01 -0.34
CA ALA A 58 2.07 16.01 1.11
C ALA A 58 3.12 17.00 1.66
N GLN A 59 2.64 18.10 2.25
CA GLN A 59 3.39 18.88 3.25
C GLN A 59 3.48 18.11 4.57
#